data_AF-S5TLB6-F1
#
_entry.id   AF-S5TLB6-F1
#
_cell.length_a   1.000
_cell.length_b   1.000
_cell.length_c   1.000
_cell.angle_alpha   90.00
_cell.angle_beta   90.00
_cell.angle_gamma   90.00
#
_symmetry.space_group_name_H-M   'P 1'
#
loop_
_entity.id
_entity.type
_entity.pdbx_description
1 polymer ?
#
loop_
_entity_poly.entity_id
_entity_poly.type
_entity_poly.pdbx_seq_one_letter_code
_entity_poly.pdbx_strand_id
1 'polypeptide(L)'
;MVSADGVSLGEADKWRGLARKHEERAKANAAKAKKLEELEAKAASDLEKATVRAEAAEKRAQALLSRAVTAEVKALAAATLAEPGDAPLYLNLPGYISDDHGIDTEAIAADLAKVLEAKPHLAKPDPKRKPKPDVSQGPQLDTGADFTSASKETFAAELGKYGLRTRS
;
A
#
# COMPACT_ATOMS: atom_id res chain seq x y z
N MET A 1 52.05 -82.03 -7.19
CA MET A 1 50.62 -82.26 -6.87
C MET A 1 50.53 -82.66 -5.41
N VAL A 2 50.31 -81.69 -4.51
CA VAL A 2 49.91 -81.94 -3.12
C VAL A 2 48.82 -80.92 -2.81
N SER A 3 47.74 -81.43 -2.24
CA SER A 3 46.37 -80.96 -2.33
C SER A 3 46.09 -79.63 -1.64
N ALA A 4 45.13 -78.90 -2.22
CA ALA A 4 44.65 -77.58 -1.80
C ALA A 4 43.61 -77.62 -0.65
N ASP A 5 43.62 -78.65 0.20
CA ASP A 5 42.52 -78.94 1.14
C ASP A 5 42.89 -78.61 2.61
N GLY A 6 43.41 -77.41 2.84
CA GLY A 6 43.98 -77.02 4.14
C GLY A 6 43.64 -75.61 4.62
N VAL A 7 42.51 -75.02 4.20
CA VAL A 7 41.98 -73.83 4.88
C VAL A 7 41.56 -74.26 6.28
N SER A 8 42.35 -73.91 7.29
CA SER A 8 42.11 -74.33 8.68
C SER A 8 40.71 -73.90 9.15
N LEU A 9 40.00 -74.77 9.87
CA LEU A 9 38.63 -74.52 10.35
C LEU A 9 38.47 -73.17 11.08
N GLY A 10 39.52 -72.69 11.77
CA GLY A 10 39.53 -71.37 12.42
C GLY A 10 39.55 -70.18 11.46
N GLU A 11 40.14 -70.34 10.28
CA GLU A 11 40.12 -69.33 9.23
C GLU A 11 38.73 -69.26 8.57
N ALA A 12 38.08 -70.41 8.35
CA ALA A 12 36.70 -70.47 7.87
C ALA A 12 35.71 -69.78 8.83
N ASP A 13 35.84 -69.98 10.15
CA ASP A 13 34.98 -69.30 11.14
C ASP A 13 35.26 -67.79 11.24
N LYS A 14 36.52 -67.36 11.09
CA LYS A 14 36.88 -65.94 10.97
C LYS A 14 36.22 -65.30 9.76
N TRP A 15 36.24 -65.95 8.59
CA TRP A 15 35.59 -65.46 7.39
C TRP A 15 34.06 -65.40 7.53
N ARG A 16 33.41 -66.39 8.16
CA ARG A 16 31.97 -66.34 8.47
C ARG A 16 31.62 -65.19 9.40
N GLY A 17 32.43 -64.96 10.44
CA GLY A 17 32.24 -63.85 11.38
C GLY A 17 32.38 -62.49 10.71
N LEU A 18 33.37 -62.33 9.81
CA LEU A 18 33.53 -61.14 8.99
C LEU A 18 32.36 -60.96 8.03
N ALA A 19 31.92 -62.02 7.34
CA ALA A 19 30.79 -61.99 6.42
C ALA A 19 29.51 -61.51 7.12
N ARG A 20 29.18 -62.04 8.31
CA ARG A 20 28.03 -61.58 9.11
C ARG A 20 28.14 -60.11 9.49
N LYS A 21 29.32 -59.64 9.93
CA LYS A 21 29.55 -58.23 10.25
C LYS A 21 29.40 -57.32 9.04
N HIS A 22 29.85 -57.76 7.86
CA HIS A 22 29.67 -57.01 6.61
C HIS A 22 28.20 -56.97 6.20
N GLU A 23 27.46 -58.07 6.36
CA GLU A 23 26.03 -58.13 6.09
C GLU A 23 25.24 -57.19 7.02
N GLU A 24 25.51 -57.22 8.33
CA GLU A 24 24.89 -56.31 9.30
C GLU A 24 25.19 -54.84 8.99
N ARG A 25 26.45 -54.51 8.65
CA ARG A 25 26.85 -53.16 8.24
C ARG A 25 26.17 -52.75 6.94
N ALA A 26 26.07 -53.64 5.95
CA ALA A 26 25.37 -53.37 4.70
C ALA A 26 23.89 -53.06 4.94
N LYS A 27 23.22 -53.86 5.79
CA LYS A 27 21.82 -53.61 6.20
C LYS A 27 21.66 -52.28 6.94
N ALA A 28 22.55 -51.97 7.88
CA ALA A 28 22.52 -50.70 8.61
C ALA A 28 22.78 -49.49 7.70
N ASN A 29 23.72 -49.60 6.76
CA ASN A 29 24.01 -48.55 5.79
C ASN A 29 22.84 -48.36 4.82
N ALA A 30 22.23 -49.44 4.34
CA ALA A 30 21.04 -49.37 3.49
C ALA A 30 19.86 -48.70 4.21
N ALA A 31 19.65 -48.98 5.50
CA ALA A 31 18.61 -48.32 6.30
C ALA A 31 18.88 -46.82 6.51
N LYS A 32 20.15 -46.44 6.69
CA LYS A 32 20.55 -45.03 6.80
C LYS A 32 20.41 -44.30 5.47
N ALA A 33 20.79 -44.91 4.36
CA ALA A 33 20.63 -44.35 3.02
C ALA A 33 19.16 -44.03 2.72
N LYS A 34 18.25 -44.98 3.00
CA LYS A 34 16.79 -44.74 2.86
C LYS A 34 16.30 -43.56 3.70
N LYS A 35 16.75 -43.45 4.95
CA LYS A 35 16.37 -42.31 5.81
C LYS A 35 16.93 -40.98 5.30
N LEU A 36 18.14 -40.97 4.73
CA LEU A 36 18.71 -39.78 4.11
C LEU A 36 17.91 -39.38 2.88
N GLU A 37 17.60 -40.32 1.99
CA GLU A 37 16.75 -40.08 0.82
C GLU A 37 15.37 -39.52 1.22
N GLU A 38 14.73 -40.07 2.26
CA GLU A 38 13.45 -39.57 2.77
C GLU A 38 13.55 -38.15 3.34
N LEU A 39 14.64 -37.82 4.04
CA LEU A 39 14.86 -36.47 4.59
C LEU A 39 15.16 -35.46 3.49
N GLU A 40 15.97 -35.85 2.50
CA GLU A 40 16.28 -35.02 1.33
C GLU A 40 15.02 -34.75 0.50
N ALA A 41 14.19 -35.76 0.27
CA ALA A 41 12.92 -35.59 -0.44
C ALA A 41 11.95 -34.64 0.31
N LYS A 42 11.87 -34.75 1.65
CA LYS A 42 11.07 -33.82 2.47
C LYS A 42 11.63 -32.41 2.44
N ALA A 43 12.94 -32.25 2.60
CA ALA A 43 13.60 -30.95 2.58
C ALA A 43 13.43 -30.26 1.21
N ALA A 44 13.56 -31.00 0.12
CA ALA A 44 13.30 -30.50 -1.23
C ALA A 44 11.84 -30.03 -1.37
N SER A 45 10.88 -30.84 -0.93
CA SER A 45 9.45 -30.47 -0.97
C SER A 45 9.13 -29.23 -0.12
N ASP A 46 9.74 -29.09 1.05
CA ASP A 46 9.51 -27.95 1.93
C ASP A 46 10.18 -26.68 1.40
N LEU A 47 11.35 -26.80 0.75
CA LEU A 47 12.00 -25.71 0.04
C LEU A 47 11.14 -25.22 -1.12
N GLU A 48 10.60 -26.11 -1.95
CA GLU A 48 9.68 -25.76 -3.04
C GLU A 48 8.42 -25.05 -2.53
N LYS A 49 7.84 -25.50 -1.41
CA LYS A 49 6.70 -24.80 -0.80
C LYS A 49 7.09 -23.42 -0.29
N ALA A 50 8.29 -23.28 0.28
CA ALA A 50 8.78 -22.01 0.79
C ALA A 50 9.02 -21.02 -0.36
N THR A 51 9.62 -21.45 -1.47
CA THR A 51 9.85 -20.59 -2.64
C THR A 51 8.54 -20.14 -3.27
N VAL A 52 7.58 -21.06 -3.48
CA VAL A 52 6.26 -20.70 -4.01
C VAL A 52 5.53 -19.69 -3.12
N ARG A 53 5.63 -19.84 -1.80
CA ARG A 53 5.05 -18.88 -0.84
C ARG A 53 5.75 -17.52 -0.90
N ALA A 54 7.09 -17.51 -0.99
CA ALA A 54 7.86 -16.29 -1.10
C ALA A 54 7.52 -15.53 -2.39
N GLU A 55 7.53 -16.19 -3.54
CA GLU A 55 7.15 -15.59 -4.82
C GLU A 55 5.71 -15.05 -4.80
N ALA A 56 4.78 -15.78 -4.17
CA ALA A 56 3.40 -15.32 -4.02
C ALA A 56 3.28 -14.11 -3.09
N ALA A 57 4.11 -14.01 -2.06
CA ALA A 57 4.18 -12.85 -1.18
C ALA A 57 4.76 -11.63 -1.91
N GLU A 58 5.86 -11.81 -2.65
CA GLU A 58 6.49 -10.76 -3.46
C GLU A 58 5.53 -10.20 -4.51
N LYS A 59 4.83 -11.07 -5.26
CA LYS A 59 3.81 -10.64 -6.23
C LYS A 59 2.70 -9.82 -5.58
N ARG A 60 2.24 -10.20 -4.39
CA ARG A 60 1.23 -9.44 -3.64
C ARG A 60 1.78 -8.10 -3.17
N ALA A 61 3.02 -8.05 -2.67
CA ALA A 61 3.66 -6.82 -2.24
C ALA A 61 3.82 -5.84 -3.41
N GLN A 62 4.31 -6.29 -4.56
CA GLN A 62 4.42 -5.47 -5.79
C GLN A 62 3.05 -4.94 -6.27
N ALA A 63 2.01 -5.78 -6.21
CA ALA A 63 0.64 -5.37 -6.54
C ALA A 63 0.09 -4.31 -5.58
N LEU A 64 0.46 -4.37 -4.30
CA LEU A 64 0.06 -3.36 -3.31
C LEU A 64 0.85 -2.06 -3.50
N LEU A 65 2.16 -2.13 -3.78
CA LEU A 65 2.99 -0.95 -4.03
C LEU A 65 2.52 -0.19 -5.26
N SER A 66 2.25 -0.88 -6.38
CA SER A 66 1.69 -0.24 -7.58
C SER A 66 0.34 0.44 -7.32
N ARG A 67 -0.53 -0.19 -6.50
CA ARG A 67 -1.79 0.41 -6.06
C ARG A 67 -1.57 1.62 -5.14
N ALA A 68 -0.58 1.57 -4.25
CA ALA A 68 -0.26 2.67 -3.36
C ALA A 68 0.25 3.89 -4.14
N VAL A 69 1.18 3.69 -5.08
CA VAL A 69 1.67 4.78 -5.95
C VAL A 69 0.54 5.39 -6.77
N THR A 70 -0.32 4.56 -7.38
CA THR A 70 -1.45 5.09 -8.15
C THR A 70 -2.44 5.87 -7.28
N ALA A 71 -2.67 5.43 -6.03
CA ALA A 71 -3.52 6.15 -5.09
C ALA A 71 -2.90 7.49 -4.69
N GLU A 72 -1.59 7.51 -4.41
CA GLU A 72 -0.86 8.72 -4.02
C GLU A 72 -0.83 9.76 -5.15
N VAL A 73 -0.54 9.31 -6.38
CA VAL A 73 -0.60 10.14 -7.58
C VAL A 73 -1.98 10.76 -7.74
N LYS A 74 -3.05 9.97 -7.58
CA LYS A 74 -4.43 10.46 -7.66
C LYS A 74 -4.76 11.46 -6.55
N ALA A 75 -4.26 11.22 -5.33
CA ALA A 75 -4.47 12.10 -4.19
C ALA A 75 -3.82 13.47 -4.42
N LEU A 76 -2.57 13.50 -4.88
CA LEU A 76 -1.86 14.75 -5.22
C LEU A 76 -2.50 15.44 -6.44
N ALA A 77 -2.88 14.68 -7.46
CA ALA A 77 -3.55 15.21 -8.64
C ALA A 77 -4.93 15.81 -8.34
N ALA A 78 -5.64 15.36 -7.31
CA ALA A 78 -6.96 15.89 -6.96
C ALA A 78 -6.96 17.37 -6.55
N ALA A 79 -5.80 17.89 -6.12
CA ALA A 79 -5.63 19.29 -5.81
C ALA A 79 -5.53 20.18 -7.07
N THR A 80 -4.94 19.66 -8.16
CA THR A 80 -4.48 20.47 -9.29
C THR A 80 -5.12 20.12 -10.64
N LEU A 81 -5.43 18.85 -10.88
CA LEU A 81 -6.07 18.38 -12.11
C LEU A 81 -7.60 18.44 -12.01
N ALA A 82 -8.25 18.64 -13.15
CA ALA A 82 -9.71 18.51 -13.28
C ALA A 82 -10.15 17.06 -13.04
N GLU A 83 -9.44 16.09 -13.66
CA GLU A 83 -9.70 14.67 -13.55
C GLU A 83 -8.48 13.95 -12.93
N PRO A 84 -8.55 13.55 -11.64
CA PRO A 84 -7.42 12.91 -10.95
C PRO A 84 -7.09 11.53 -11.55
N GLY A 85 -8.06 10.89 -12.19
CA GLY A 85 -7.92 9.57 -12.81
C GLY A 85 -6.95 9.52 -13.99
N ASP A 86 -6.70 10.66 -14.65
CA ASP A 86 -5.84 10.76 -15.83
C ASP A 86 -4.36 10.95 -15.47
N ALA A 87 -4.04 11.37 -14.24
CA ALA A 87 -2.66 11.61 -13.81
C ALA A 87 -1.71 10.43 -14.04
N PRO A 88 -2.09 9.16 -13.75
CA PRO A 88 -1.24 8.01 -14.02
C PRO A 88 -0.87 7.80 -15.50
N LEU A 89 -1.62 8.37 -16.45
CA LEU A 89 -1.34 8.24 -17.89
C LEU A 89 -0.16 9.10 -18.35
N TYR A 90 0.22 10.10 -17.56
CA TYR A 90 1.24 11.09 -17.93
C TYR A 90 2.53 10.98 -17.11
N LEU A 91 2.59 10.04 -16.16
CA LEU A 91 3.67 9.91 -15.20
C LEU A 91 4.29 8.51 -15.24
N ASN A 92 5.58 8.41 -14.90
CA ASN A 92 6.27 7.13 -14.80
C ASN A 92 6.13 6.52 -13.39
N LEU A 93 5.02 5.85 -13.14
CA LEU A 93 4.67 5.24 -11.84
C LEU A 93 5.81 4.46 -11.15
N PRO A 94 6.48 3.50 -11.82
CA PRO A 94 7.53 2.72 -11.17
C PRO A 94 8.76 3.56 -10.79
N GLY A 95 8.95 4.72 -11.43
CA GLY A 95 10.06 5.63 -11.12
C GLY A 95 9.93 6.37 -9.79
N TYR A 96 8.75 6.35 -9.16
CA TYR A 96 8.52 7.01 -7.87
C TYR A 96 8.66 6.07 -6.67
N ILE A 97 8.99 4.80 -6.91
CA ILE A 97 9.24 3.83 -5.85
C ILE A 97 10.73 3.82 -5.56
N SER A 98 11.11 4.20 -4.34
CA SER A 98 12.49 4.13 -3.86
C SER A 98 12.90 2.70 -3.54
N ASP A 99 14.20 2.47 -3.40
CA ASP A 99 14.75 1.14 -3.04
C ASP A 99 14.21 0.61 -1.70
N ASP A 100 13.89 1.51 -0.76
CA ASP A 100 13.26 1.19 0.53
C ASP A 100 11.73 0.96 0.44
N HIS A 101 11.19 0.85 -0.77
CA HIS A 101 9.75 0.77 -1.07
C HIS A 101 8.93 1.99 -0.60
N GLY A 102 9.59 3.12 -0.34
CA GLY A 102 8.97 4.41 -0.13
C GLY A 102 8.45 5.02 -1.43
N ILE A 103 7.44 5.89 -1.34
CA ILE A 103 6.88 6.63 -2.48
C ILE A 103 7.42 8.07 -2.42
N ASP A 104 8.10 8.50 -3.48
CA ASP A 104 8.63 9.86 -3.59
C ASP A 104 7.53 10.84 -4.01
N THR A 105 6.86 11.44 -3.02
CA THR A 105 5.76 12.39 -3.23
C THR A 105 6.24 13.73 -3.77
N GLU A 106 7.48 14.12 -3.51
CA GLU A 106 8.08 15.37 -3.99
C GLU A 106 8.33 15.28 -5.51
N ALA A 107 8.90 14.18 -5.98
CA ALA A 107 9.07 13.92 -7.41
C ALA A 107 7.73 13.86 -8.15
N ILE A 108 6.71 13.22 -7.57
CA ILE A 108 5.35 13.17 -8.14
C ILE A 108 4.77 14.58 -8.28
N ALA A 109 4.88 15.41 -7.25
CA ALA A 109 4.38 16.79 -7.27
C ALA A 109 5.11 17.64 -8.33
N ALA A 110 6.43 17.49 -8.44
CA ALA A 110 7.24 18.20 -9.43
C ALA A 110 6.87 17.80 -10.87
N ASP A 111 6.69 16.50 -11.14
CA ASP A 111 6.33 16.03 -12.47
C ASP A 111 4.87 16.34 -12.82
N LEU A 112 3.96 16.32 -11.85
CA LEU A 112 2.59 16.84 -12.04
C LEU A 112 2.59 18.31 -12.46
N ALA A 113 3.44 19.14 -11.85
CA ALA A 113 3.55 20.56 -12.24
C ALA A 113 4.03 20.70 -13.69
N LYS A 114 5.05 19.93 -14.11
CA LYS A 114 5.53 19.91 -15.51
C LYS A 114 4.44 19.45 -16.49
N VAL A 115 3.62 18.47 -16.10
CA VAL A 115 2.49 18.01 -16.92
C VAL A 115 1.45 19.12 -17.09
N LEU A 116 1.15 19.87 -16.04
CA LEU A 116 0.21 20.99 -16.10
C LEU A 116 0.74 22.16 -16.94
N GLU A 117 2.04 22.45 -16.87
CA GLU A 117 2.69 23.43 -17.74
C GLU A 117 2.58 23.03 -19.23
N ALA A 118 2.84 21.76 -19.54
CA ALA A 118 2.73 21.25 -20.91
C ALA A 118 1.28 21.14 -21.39
N LYS A 119 0.33 20.90 -20.48
CA LYS A 119 -1.07 20.61 -20.76
C LYS A 119 -2.00 21.42 -19.85
N PRO A 120 -2.13 22.73 -20.08
CA PRO A 120 -2.92 23.60 -19.21
C PRO A 120 -4.42 23.26 -19.21
N HIS A 121 -4.92 22.55 -20.22
CA HIS A 121 -6.32 22.10 -20.29
C HIS A 121 -6.66 21.00 -19.27
N LEU A 122 -5.66 20.34 -18.67
CA LEU A 122 -5.88 19.35 -17.61
C LEU A 122 -6.04 20.01 -16.24
N ALA A 123 -5.69 21.28 -16.10
CA ALA A 123 -5.80 22.00 -14.85
C ALA A 123 -7.27 22.14 -14.43
N LYS A 124 -7.50 22.05 -13.12
CA LYS A 124 -8.83 22.26 -12.55
C LYS A 124 -9.29 23.69 -12.86
N PRO A 125 -10.49 23.87 -13.44
CA PRO A 125 -11.00 25.21 -13.69
C PRO A 125 -11.25 25.91 -12.36
N ASP A 126 -10.90 27.20 -12.28
CA ASP A 126 -11.23 28.02 -11.12
C ASP A 126 -12.73 27.95 -10.84
N PRO A 127 -13.15 27.80 -9.58
CA PRO A 127 -14.56 27.80 -9.25
C PRO A 127 -15.14 29.16 -9.65
N LYS A 128 -15.94 29.18 -10.74
CA LYS A 128 -16.72 30.37 -11.10
C LYS A 128 -17.53 30.75 -9.87
N ARG A 129 -17.20 31.91 -9.28
CA ARG A 129 -17.93 32.45 -8.14
C ARG A 129 -19.38 32.56 -8.55
N LYS A 130 -20.26 31.76 -7.93
CA LYS A 130 -21.69 31.94 -8.11
C LYS A 130 -22.01 33.38 -7.66
N PRO A 131 -22.77 34.16 -8.44
CA PRO A 131 -23.21 35.47 -7.99
C PRO A 131 -23.91 35.28 -6.65
N LYS A 132 -23.55 36.10 -5.67
CA LYS A 132 -24.23 36.07 -4.37
C LYS A 132 -25.73 36.29 -4.64
N PRO A 133 -26.64 35.56 -3.97
CA PRO A 133 -28.06 35.85 -4.03
C PRO A 133 -28.25 37.34 -3.77
N ASP A 134 -28.96 38.01 -4.66
CA ASP A 134 -29.26 39.42 -4.50
C ASP A 134 -30.07 39.58 -3.21
N VAL A 135 -29.59 40.46 -2.33
CA VAL A 135 -30.20 40.76 -1.03
C VAL A 135 -31.63 41.31 -1.22
N SER A 136 -31.94 41.87 -2.39
CA SER A 136 -33.29 42.34 -2.75
C SER A 136 -34.28 41.22 -3.11
N GLN A 137 -33.81 39.99 -3.37
CA GLN A 137 -34.67 38.87 -3.79
C GLN A 137 -35.19 37.99 -2.65
N GLY A 138 -34.79 38.27 -1.41
CA GLY A 138 -35.31 37.62 -0.21
C GLY A 138 -36.16 38.55 0.65
N PRO A 139 -36.90 38.03 1.64
CA PRO A 139 -37.52 38.84 2.67
C PRO A 139 -36.43 39.67 3.37
N GLN A 140 -36.44 40.98 3.15
CA GLN A 140 -35.58 41.88 3.91
C GLN A 140 -36.07 41.84 5.35
N LEU A 141 -35.17 41.54 6.29
CA LEU A 141 -35.43 41.80 7.70
C LEU A 141 -35.63 43.31 7.82
N ASP A 142 -36.80 43.74 8.30
CA ASP A 142 -37.05 45.14 8.64
C ASP A 142 -36.04 45.52 9.74
N THR A 143 -35.01 46.29 9.37
CA THR A 143 -33.96 46.72 10.29
C THR A 143 -34.44 47.82 11.24
N GLY A 144 -35.74 48.18 11.20
CA GLY A 144 -36.28 49.30 11.94
C GLY A 144 -35.82 50.63 11.34
N ALA A 145 -36.44 51.73 11.80
CA ALA A 145 -36.07 53.05 11.33
C ALA A 145 -34.58 53.34 11.63
N ASP A 146 -33.85 53.86 10.63
CA ASP A 146 -32.50 54.37 10.82
C ASP A 146 -32.53 55.56 11.80
N PHE A 147 -32.27 55.30 13.08
CA PHE A 147 -32.33 56.31 14.13
C PHE A 147 -31.28 57.42 13.98
N THR A 148 -30.34 57.27 13.07
CA THR A 148 -29.36 58.31 12.69
C THR A 148 -29.94 59.38 11.77
N SER A 149 -31.02 59.07 11.04
CA SER A 149 -31.68 59.99 10.10
C SER A 149 -33.17 60.21 10.41
N ALA A 150 -33.75 59.42 11.30
CA ALA A 150 -35.14 59.52 11.73
C ALA A 150 -35.43 60.82 12.51
N SER A 151 -36.68 61.29 12.43
CA SER A 151 -37.11 62.47 13.19
C SER A 151 -37.18 62.15 14.69
N LYS A 152 -37.04 63.18 15.54
CA LYS A 152 -37.12 63.01 17.00
C LYS A 152 -38.44 62.40 17.46
N GLU A 153 -39.51 62.62 16.71
CA GLU A 153 -40.85 62.11 17.00
C GLU A 153 -40.96 60.60 16.74
N THR A 154 -40.42 60.11 15.62
CA THR A 154 -40.42 58.67 15.32
C THR A 154 -39.51 57.91 16.28
N PHE A 155 -38.38 58.49 16.67
CA PHE A 155 -37.52 57.95 17.72
C PHE A 155 -38.22 57.87 19.09
N ALA A 156 -38.93 58.93 19.48
CA ALA A 156 -39.70 58.95 20.72
C ALA A 156 -40.87 57.94 20.71
N ALA A 157 -41.53 57.75 19.56
CA ALA A 157 -42.58 56.76 19.39
C ALA A 157 -42.05 55.32 19.53
N GLU A 158 -40.86 55.02 18.97
CA GLU A 158 -40.20 53.72 19.14
C GLU A 158 -39.79 53.48 20.59
N LEU A 159 -39.16 54.46 21.26
CA LEU A 159 -38.85 54.34 22.69
C LEU A 159 -40.11 54.15 23.55
N GLY A 160 -41.22 54.77 23.16
CA GLY A 160 -42.52 54.60 23.79
C GLY A 160 -43.06 53.17 23.73
N LYS A 161 -42.78 52.42 22.66
CA LYS A 161 -43.13 50.98 22.57
C LYS A 161 -42.42 50.16 23.66
N TYR A 162 -41.24 50.58 24.08
CA TYR A 162 -40.45 49.95 25.14
C TYR A 162 -40.66 50.60 26.53
N GLY A 163 -41.63 51.52 26.65
CA GLY A 163 -41.94 52.20 27.92
C GLY A 163 -40.92 53.26 28.35
N LEU A 164 -40.00 53.63 27.46
CA LEU A 164 -38.94 54.62 27.70
C LEU A 164 -39.39 56.00 27.17
N ARG A 165 -39.01 57.07 27.86
CA ARG A 165 -39.25 58.45 27.39
C ARG A 165 -37.92 59.13 27.13
N THR A 166 -37.84 59.91 26.06
CA THR A 166 -36.69 60.79 25.83
C THR A 166 -36.66 61.84 26.94
N ARG A 167 -35.49 62.03 27.56
CA ARG A 167 -35.29 63.09 28.54
C ARG A 167 -35.06 64.39 27.76
N SER A 168 -35.95 65.36 27.94
CA SER A 168 -35.84 66.70 27.35
C SER A 168 -34.60 67.43 27.84
#